data_AF-A0A3M1C4A4-F1
#
_entry.id   AF-A0A3M1C4A4-F1
#
_cell.length_a   1.000
_cell.length_b   1.000
_cell.length_c   1.000
_cell.angle_alpha   90.00
_cell.angle_beta   90.00
_cell.angle_gamma   90.00
#
_symmetry.space_group_name_H-M   'P 1'
#
loop_
_entity.id
_entity.type
_entity.pdbx_description
1 polymer ?
#
loop_
_entity_poly.entity_id
_entity_poly.type
_entity_poly.pdbx_seq_one_letter_code
_entity_poly.pdbx_strand_id
1 'polypeptide(L)'
;LHAYEAGAGDDDAGHVWADNPALPEDAIAGAGGFLTVLGSTADGYAADVYTFPLDRDVPVEISLEAQIMENTCGGVIRGTILRNSPIGEPEAVPLAMAAPGCDAVGDYLVLKNLPQNLKIAQN
;
A
#
# COMPACT_ATOMS: atom_id res chain seq x y z
N LEU A 1 0.18 -1.70 3.54
CA LEU A 1 0.65 -0.86 2.41
C LEU A 1 1.57 0.22 2.98
N HIS A 2 2.68 0.52 2.31
CA HIS A 2 3.57 1.63 2.68
C HIS A 2 3.69 2.60 1.50
N ALA A 3 3.48 3.89 1.77
CA ALA A 3 3.70 4.97 0.83
C ALA A 3 4.83 5.87 1.37
N TYR A 4 5.89 6.01 0.56
CA TYR A 4 7.06 6.82 0.87
C TYR A 4 7.01 8.09 0.02
N GLU A 5 6.58 9.18 0.64
CA GLU A 5 6.41 10.48 0.00
C GLU A 5 7.73 11.27 -0.03
N ALA A 6 8.00 11.96 -1.14
CA ALA A 6 9.15 12.85 -1.29
C ALA A 6 10.52 12.18 -0.98
N GLY A 7 10.62 10.85 -1.15
CA GLY A 7 11.84 10.08 -0.88
C GLY A 7 12.06 9.74 0.60
N ALA A 8 11.00 9.76 1.42
CA ALA A 8 11.03 9.30 2.80
C ALA A 8 11.58 7.87 2.93
N GLY A 9 12.34 7.61 3.99
CA GLY A 9 12.68 6.27 4.46
C GLY A 9 11.69 5.75 5.50
N ASP A 10 12.03 4.61 6.10
CA ASP A 10 11.35 4.11 7.29
C ASP A 10 11.46 5.13 8.44
N ASP A 11 10.39 5.25 9.24
CA ASP A 11 10.25 6.18 10.37
C ASP A 11 10.26 7.68 10.03
N ASP A 12 10.45 8.06 8.77
CA ASP A 12 10.36 9.45 8.34
C ASP A 12 8.90 9.94 8.29
N ALA A 13 8.70 11.25 8.42
CA ALA A 13 7.37 11.87 8.40
C ALA A 13 6.57 11.60 7.11
N GLY A 14 7.26 11.35 5.98
CA GLY A 14 6.64 11.00 4.70
C GLY A 14 6.34 9.51 4.52
N HIS A 15 6.52 8.67 5.55
CA HIS A 15 6.17 7.25 5.54
C HIS A 15 4.75 7.05 6.04
N VAL A 16 3.82 6.89 5.11
CA VAL A 16 2.40 6.67 5.39
C VAL A 16 2.07 5.19 5.29
N TRP A 17 1.57 4.60 6.37
CA TRP A 17 1.25 3.16 6.46
C TRP A 17 0.22 2.89 7.57
N ALA A 18 -0.13 1.63 7.83
CA ALA A 18 -1.23 1.28 8.74
C ALA A 18 -1.04 1.84 10.17
N ASP A 19 0.19 1.84 10.70
CA ASP A 19 0.50 2.35 12.04
C ASP A 19 0.82 3.86 12.05
N ASN A 20 1.02 4.47 10.88
CA ASN A 20 1.15 5.92 10.71
C ASN A 20 0.31 6.38 9.49
N PRO A 21 -1.03 6.42 9.61
CA PRO A 21 -1.91 6.63 8.46
C PRO A 21 -1.97 8.07 7.96
N ALA A 22 -1.29 9.01 8.63
CA ALA A 22 -1.50 10.45 8.46
C ALA A 22 -2.99 10.85 8.57
N LEU A 23 -3.35 12.08 8.18
CA LEU A 23 -4.70 12.60 8.35
C LEU A 23 -5.29 13.11 7.02
N PRO A 24 -6.61 12.94 6.78
CA PRO A 24 -7.25 13.49 5.58
C PRO A 24 -7.06 15.01 5.40
N GLU A 25 -6.97 15.76 6.50
CA GLU A 25 -6.65 17.20 6.47
C GLU A 25 -5.29 17.51 5.82
N ASP A 26 -4.31 16.62 5.91
CA ASP A 26 -3.00 16.80 5.25
C ASP A 26 -3.17 16.78 3.74
N ALA A 27 -4.01 15.88 3.21
CA ALA A 27 -4.32 15.83 1.78
C ALA A 27 -5.16 17.04 1.33
N ILE A 28 -6.11 17.52 2.14
CA ILE A 28 -6.89 18.72 1.84
C ILE A 28 -6.00 19.97 1.81
N ALA A 29 -5.03 20.05 2.73
CA ALA A 29 -4.05 21.13 2.78
C ALA A 29 -2.95 20.99 1.71
N GLY A 30 -2.97 19.89 0.93
CA GLY A 30 -1.94 19.57 -0.04
C GLY A 30 -0.56 19.41 0.60
N ALA A 31 -0.48 18.91 1.84
CA ALA A 31 0.74 18.70 2.63
C ALA A 31 1.32 17.28 2.48
N GLY A 32 0.46 16.28 2.24
CA GLY A 32 0.83 14.87 2.07
C GLY A 32 -0.38 14.02 1.72
N GLY A 33 -0.20 12.72 1.63
CA GLY A 33 -1.27 11.73 1.49
C GLY A 33 -1.75 11.21 2.85
N PHE A 34 -2.73 10.31 2.79
CA PHE A 34 -3.21 9.58 3.96
C PHE A 34 -3.65 8.16 3.59
N LEU A 35 -3.68 7.28 4.58
CA LEU A 35 -4.12 5.90 4.48
C LEU A 35 -5.41 5.67 5.25
N THR A 36 -6.36 4.98 4.62
CA THR A 36 -7.51 4.40 5.31
C THR A 36 -7.39 2.88 5.31
N VAL A 37 -7.40 2.29 6.50
CA VAL A 37 -7.42 0.83 6.69
C VAL A 37 -8.87 0.37 6.87
N LEU A 38 -9.32 -0.57 6.04
CA LEU A 38 -10.68 -1.07 6.03
C LEU A 38 -10.69 -2.58 6.32
N GLY A 39 -11.36 -2.97 7.41
CA GLY A 39 -11.51 -4.37 7.78
C GLY A 39 -10.20 -5.01 8.27
N SER A 40 -10.21 -6.34 8.32
CA SER A 40 -9.06 -7.16 8.73
C SER A 40 -9.13 -8.50 8.03
N THR A 41 -7.98 -9.03 7.61
CA THR A 41 -7.88 -10.37 7.01
C THR A 41 -8.22 -11.48 8.00
N ALA A 42 -8.19 -11.18 9.30
CA ALA A 42 -8.69 -12.09 10.34
C ALA A 42 -10.23 -12.28 10.25
N ASP A 43 -10.95 -11.25 9.82
CA ASP A 43 -12.42 -11.20 9.82
C ASP A 43 -13.03 -11.29 8.41
N GLY A 44 -12.20 -11.41 7.36
CA GLY A 44 -12.64 -11.53 5.97
C GLY A 44 -11.78 -10.72 5.00
N TYR A 45 -12.42 -9.87 4.21
CA TYR A 45 -11.72 -9.00 3.27
C TYR A 45 -11.19 -7.75 3.99
N ALA A 46 -9.99 -7.33 3.62
CA ALA A 46 -9.38 -6.08 4.07
C ALA A 46 -8.90 -5.25 2.87
N ALA A 47 -8.81 -3.94 3.05
CA ALA A 47 -8.28 -3.03 2.06
C ALA A 47 -7.53 -1.87 2.71
N ASP A 48 -6.35 -1.56 2.18
CA ASP A 48 -5.60 -0.34 2.46
C ASP A 48 -5.83 0.64 1.31
N VAL A 49 -6.40 1.81 1.60
CA VAL A 49 -6.71 2.85 0.61
C VAL A 49 -5.82 4.06 0.85
N TYR A 50 -4.81 4.23 0.01
CA TYR A 50 -3.94 5.40 0.03
C TYR A 50 -4.46 6.48 -0.91
N THR A 51 -4.57 7.71 -0.40
CA THR A 51 -5.03 8.88 -1.15
C THR A 51 -3.97 9.96 -1.12
N PHE A 52 -3.64 10.51 -2.28
CA PHE A 52 -2.60 11.53 -2.42
C PHE A 52 -3.12 12.71 -3.28
N PRO A 53 -2.85 13.97 -2.88
CA PRO A 53 -3.32 15.14 -3.61
C PRO A 53 -2.68 15.26 -5.00
N LEU A 54 -3.49 15.61 -6.01
CA LEU A 54 -3.04 15.72 -7.41
C LEU A 54 -2.17 16.96 -7.70
N ASP A 55 -2.26 17.99 -6.86
CA ASP A 55 -1.55 19.26 -7.02
C ASP A 55 -0.18 19.28 -6.32
N ARG A 56 0.25 18.17 -5.72
CA ARG A 56 1.63 17.99 -5.24
C ARG A 56 2.48 17.27 -6.29
N ASP A 57 3.57 17.93 -6.68
CA ASP A 57 4.59 17.37 -7.54
C ASP A 57 5.76 16.81 -6.71
N VAL A 58 5.49 15.74 -5.95
CA VAL A 58 6.52 14.97 -5.24
C VAL A 58 6.34 13.48 -5.55
N PRO A 59 7.45 12.73 -5.73
CA PRO A 59 7.35 11.31 -6.00
C PRO A 59 6.79 10.58 -4.78
N VAL A 60 5.93 9.60 -5.04
CA VAL A 60 5.50 8.62 -4.04
C VAL A 60 5.93 7.24 -4.49
N GLU A 61 6.73 6.56 -3.67
CA GLU A 61 7.07 5.15 -3.85
C GLU A 61 6.15 4.28 -3.00
N ILE A 62 5.57 3.25 -3.61
CA ILE A 62 4.67 2.33 -2.91
C ILE A 62 5.39 1.00 -2.70
N SER A 63 5.35 0.48 -1.47
CA SER A 63 5.72 -0.88 -1.13
C SER A 63 4.52 -1.62 -0.56
N LEU A 64 4.33 -2.87 -0.96
CA LEU A 64 3.34 -3.74 -0.34
C LEU A 64 4.04 -4.76 0.54
N GLU A 65 3.58 -4.83 1.77
CA GLU A 65 4.05 -5.81 2.74
C GLU A 65 2.85 -6.61 3.22
N ALA A 66 3.05 -7.93 3.33
CA ALA A 66 2.07 -8.82 3.91
C ALA A 66 2.74 -9.66 4.99
N GLN A 67 2.22 -9.54 6.21
CA GLN A 67 2.66 -10.38 7.31
C GLN A 67 2.21 -11.83 7.06
N ILE A 68 3.12 -12.75 7.29
CA ILE A 68 2.83 -14.18 7.30
C ILE A 68 2.13 -14.49 8.63
N MET A 69 0.89 -14.97 8.54
CA MET A 69 0.04 -15.32 9.67
C MET A 69 -0.23 -16.82 9.66
N GLU A 70 -0.71 -17.36 10.78
CA GLU A 70 -1.09 -18.78 10.91
C GLU A 70 -2.11 -19.23 9.85
N ASN A 71 -2.99 -18.33 9.41
CA ASN A 71 -4.00 -18.61 8.40
C ASN A 71 -3.52 -18.36 6.96
N THR A 72 -2.30 -17.85 6.75
CA THR A 72 -1.73 -17.57 5.42
C THR A 72 -0.42 -18.32 5.11
N CYS A 73 0.25 -18.87 6.12
CA CYS A 73 1.50 -19.62 5.94
C CYS A 73 1.34 -20.87 5.04
N GLY A 74 2.38 -21.20 4.30
CA GLY A 74 2.43 -22.32 3.35
C GLY A 74 1.48 -22.19 2.15
N GLY A 75 0.76 -21.08 2.04
CA GLY A 75 -0.26 -20.82 1.03
C GLY A 75 0.13 -19.73 0.04
N VAL A 76 -0.86 -19.26 -0.71
CA VAL A 76 -0.74 -18.10 -1.60
C VAL A 76 -1.65 -17.00 -1.10
N ILE A 77 -1.06 -15.88 -0.70
CA ILE A 77 -1.78 -14.65 -0.38
C ILE A 77 -2.18 -14.00 -1.71
N ARG A 78 -3.47 -13.72 -1.87
CA ARG A 78 -4.04 -13.12 -3.07
C ARG A 78 -4.66 -11.78 -2.76
N GLY A 79 -4.57 -10.86 -3.69
CA GLY A 79 -5.20 -9.55 -3.61
C GLY A 79 -5.34 -8.93 -4.98
N THR A 80 -5.83 -7.69 -5.00
CA THR A 80 -5.92 -6.88 -6.21
C THR A 80 -5.51 -5.46 -5.85
N ILE A 81 -4.61 -4.89 -6.63
CA ILE A 81 -4.29 -3.46 -6.56
C ILE A 81 -5.28 -2.74 -7.45
N LEU A 82 -6.01 -1.79 -6.89
CA LEU A 82 -6.89 -0.90 -7.64
C LEU A 82 -6.25 0.47 -7.69
N ARG A 83 -6.02 0.99 -8.90
CA ARG A 83 -5.51 2.35 -9.11
C ARG A 83 -6.60 3.18 -9.75
N ASN A 84 -6.88 4.33 -9.14
CA ASN A 84 -7.66 5.37 -9.77
C ASN A 84 -7.08 5.69 -11.17
N SER A 85 -7.93 5.75 -12.19
CA SER A 85 -7.57 6.36 -13.47
C SER A 85 -8.20 7.76 -13.51
N PRO A 86 -7.46 8.82 -13.91
CA PRO A 86 -8.04 10.14 -14.09
C PRO A 86 -9.09 10.18 -15.22
N ILE A 87 -9.07 9.19 -16.13
CA ILE A 87 -10.05 9.03 -17.21
C ILE A 87 -10.46 7.56 -17.29
N GLY A 88 -11.73 7.26 -17.01
CA GLY A 88 -12.30 5.92 -17.19
C GLY A 88 -12.29 5.04 -15.94
N GLU A 89 -12.31 3.72 -16.15
CA GLU A 89 -12.40 2.74 -15.07
C GLU A 89 -11.08 2.61 -14.29
N PRO A 90 -11.13 2.27 -12.99
CA PRO A 90 -9.93 1.96 -12.22
C PRO A 90 -9.13 0.82 -12.86
N GLU A 91 -7.81 0.97 -12.91
CA GLU A 91 -6.92 -0.11 -13.31
C GLU A 91 -6.84 -1.15 -12.18
N ALA A 92 -7.09 -2.42 -12.51
CA ALA A 92 -7.03 -3.52 -11.56
C ALA A 92 -5.87 -4.46 -11.92
N VAL A 93 -4.93 -4.61 -10.99
CA VAL A 93 -3.78 -5.51 -11.16
C VAL A 93 -3.87 -6.63 -10.11
N PRO A 94 -4.02 -7.90 -10.51
CA PRO A 94 -4.04 -9.00 -9.56
C PRO A 94 -2.66 -9.17 -8.91
N LEU A 95 -2.68 -9.48 -7.61
CA LEU A 95 -1.51 -9.74 -6.79
C LEU A 95 -1.55 -11.19 -6.29
N ALA A 96 -0.41 -11.87 -6.33
CA ALA A 96 -0.23 -13.16 -5.70
C ALA A 96 1.17 -13.25 -5.08
N MET A 97 1.23 -13.66 -3.81
CA MET A 97 2.48 -13.85 -3.06
C MET A 97 2.49 -15.25 -2.47
N ALA A 98 3.53 -16.03 -2.74
CA ALA A 98 3.70 -17.34 -2.13
C ALA A 98 4.28 -17.14 -0.72
N ALA A 99 3.52 -17.56 0.29
CA ALA A 99 3.98 -17.53 1.67
C ALA A 99 4.89 -18.74 1.96
N PRO A 100 6.05 -18.52 2.60
CA PRO A 100 6.84 -19.58 3.23
C PRO A 100 6.05 -20.41 4.24
N GLY A 101 6.67 -21.47 4.76
CA GLY A 101 6.09 -22.32 5.80
C GLY A 101 5.73 -21.56 7.09
N CYS A 102 5.00 -22.23 7.98
CA CYS A 102 4.52 -21.63 9.24
C CYS A 102 5.64 -21.40 10.27
N ASP A 103 6.86 -21.85 9.98
CA ASP A 103 8.07 -21.45 10.70
C ASP A 103 8.45 -19.98 10.49
N ALA A 104 7.92 -19.33 9.46
CA ALA A 104 8.10 -17.91 9.16
C ALA A 104 6.90 -17.03 9.60
N VAL A 105 6.00 -17.53 10.44
CA VAL A 105 4.90 -16.70 10.98
C VAL A 105 5.47 -15.51 11.76
N GLY A 106 4.97 -14.32 11.46
CA GLY A 106 5.47 -13.05 11.98
C GLY A 106 6.41 -12.30 11.03
N ASP A 107 7.04 -13.00 10.09
CA ASP A 107 7.85 -12.37 9.04
C ASP A 107 6.96 -11.67 7.99
N TYR A 108 7.58 -10.83 7.16
CA TYR A 108 6.91 -10.05 6.13
C TYR A 108 7.38 -10.44 4.73
N LEU A 109 6.40 -10.62 3.84
CA LEU A 109 6.62 -10.68 2.40
C LEU A 109 6.60 -9.26 1.85
N VAL A 110 7.73 -8.82 1.29
CA VAL A 110 7.83 -7.49 0.69
C VAL A 110 7.76 -7.60 -0.83
N LEU A 111 6.77 -6.95 -1.42
CA LEU A 111 6.62 -6.87 -2.86
C LEU A 111 7.18 -5.54 -3.37
N LYS A 112 8.48 -5.57 -3.71
CA LYS A 112 9.21 -4.38 -4.20
C LYS A 112 9.00 -4.10 -5.70
N ASN A 113 8.45 -5.06 -6.43
CA ASN A 113 8.24 -4.96 -7.89
C ASN A 113 6.75 -4.83 -8.21
N LEU A 114 6.11 -3.81 -7.65
CA LEU A 114 4.87 -3.31 -8.19
C LEU A 114 5.09 -2.92 -9.67
N PRO A 115 4.15 -3.18 -10.59
CA PRO A 115 4.30 -2.79 -11.99
C PRO A 115 4.79 -1.34 -12.09
N GLN A 116 5.75 -1.05 -12.98
CA GLN A 116 6.44 0.25 -13.08
C GLN A 116 5.49 1.47 -13.17
N ASN A 117 4.22 1.25 -13.51
CA ASN A 117 3.14 2.23 -13.45
C ASN A 117 2.69 2.64 -12.04
N LEU A 118 3.27 2.12 -10.95
CA LEU A 118 2.90 2.49 -9.57
C LEU A 118 3.80 3.57 -8.95
N LYS A 119 4.71 4.16 -9.73
CA LYS A 119 5.22 5.50 -9.39
C LYS A 119 4.09 6.49 -9.62
N ILE A 120 3.68 7.22 -8.58
CA ILE A 120 2.86 8.43 -8.77
C ILE A 120 3.80 9.48 -9.36
N ALA A 121 3.93 9.46 -10.67
CA ALA A 121 4.54 10.50 -11.48
C ALA A 121 3.52 10.81 -12.58
N GLN A 122 3.14 12.07 -12.75
CA GLN A 122 2.27 12.48 -13.86
C GLN A 122 3.05 13.24 -14.93
N ASN A 123 2.71 12.88 -16.19
CA ASN A 123 2.92 13.54 -17.47
C ASN A 123 4.33 14.00 -17.86
#